data_AF-A0A401PJ48-F1
#
_entry.id   AF-A0A401PJ48-F1
#
_cell.length_a   1.000
_cell.length_b   1.000
_cell.length_c   1.000
_cell.angle_alpha   90.00
_cell.angle_beta   90.00
_cell.angle_gamma   90.00
#
_symmetry.space_group_name_H-M   'P 1'
#
loop_
_entity.id
_entity.type
_entity.pdbx_description
1 polymer ?
#
loop_
_entity_poly.entity_id
_entity_poly.type
_entity_poly.pdbx_seq_one_letter_code
_entity_poly.pdbx_strand_id
1 'polypeptide(L)'
;SLDYLNISRAEVHEEHTVLYLKPIENLQEQLKDKDKQLNNLKDRVKSLQTDSSNTDTALATLEEALSEKERIIERLKEQRERGDRERLEEAESYKKENKDLKEKINNLQSELAEKESSLIDLKEHASSLASNGLKKDSKLKSLEIAIEQKKEECSKLEAQLKKAHDAEEAAHLNPELGEKMRQLEKDVAYYKEESGKSQAEVDRLLEILKEVETEKNERDKKIAELERQVKDQNKKVANLKHKEQMEKKKNAQLLEEARKREDNLTDNSQQMEESVQQKDERIEELEEALRESVQITAEREVILAQEETSRSSAEKQLEELMATLEKTRQELDSTKAKLTSTQQSLAEREAHLANLRIERRKQLEEVLEMKQEALLAAISEKDANIALLELSASKKKKTQDEVIALKREKDRLVQQLKQQTQNRMKLMADNYDDDYHHHHHHHHHHHRSPARSQHSNHRPSPDQKIANPMVNVYIYFQKAFDIILKQEQRTLVGR
;
A
#
# COMPACT_ATOMS: atom_id res chain seq x y z
N SER A 1 142.25 -23.18 90.01
CA SER A 1 141.96 -21.79 89.59
C SER A 1 141.42 -21.69 88.17
N LEU A 2 141.97 -22.39 87.18
CA LEU A 2 141.44 -22.39 85.79
C LEU A 2 140.02 -22.98 85.69
N ASP A 3 139.73 -24.06 86.42
CA ASP A 3 138.40 -24.70 86.39
C ASP A 3 137.29 -23.81 86.94
N TYR A 4 137.55 -23.05 88.00
CA TYR A 4 136.61 -22.07 88.55
C TYR A 4 136.31 -20.92 87.56
N LEU A 5 137.31 -20.48 86.80
CA LEU A 5 137.14 -19.43 85.79
C LEU A 5 136.33 -19.93 84.58
N ASN A 6 136.54 -21.19 84.19
CA ASN A 6 135.79 -21.82 83.10
C ASN A 6 134.33 -22.12 83.50
N ILE A 7 134.09 -22.55 84.75
CA ILE A 7 132.74 -22.74 85.29
C ILE A 7 132.00 -21.40 85.36
N SER A 8 132.62 -20.35 85.92
CA SER A 8 132.00 -19.03 86.02
C SER A 8 131.75 -18.39 84.65
N ARG A 9 132.64 -18.61 83.67
CA ARG A 9 132.41 -18.20 82.28
C ARG A 9 131.30 -18.99 81.59
N ALA A 10 131.15 -20.29 81.89
CA ALA A 10 130.06 -21.12 81.39
C ALA A 10 128.71 -20.70 82.00
N GLU A 11 128.67 -20.42 83.31
CA GLU A 11 127.48 -19.90 84.01
C GLU A 11 127.03 -18.56 83.43
N VAL A 12 127.96 -17.61 83.21
CA VAL A 12 127.63 -16.32 82.57
C VAL A 12 127.17 -16.50 81.12
N HIS A 13 127.78 -17.40 80.35
CA HIS A 13 127.31 -17.71 78.99
C HIS A 13 125.93 -18.38 79.00
N GLU A 14 125.64 -19.26 79.96
CA GLU A 14 124.35 -19.92 80.12
C GLU A 14 123.27 -18.91 80.54
N GLU A 15 123.56 -18.01 81.48
CA GLU A 15 122.68 -16.91 81.87
C GLU A 15 122.40 -15.96 80.69
N HIS A 16 123.42 -15.56 79.93
CA HIS A 16 123.23 -14.76 78.71
C HIS A 16 122.38 -15.51 77.68
N THR A 17 122.61 -16.82 77.50
CA THR A 17 121.86 -17.65 76.57
C THR A 17 120.38 -17.72 77.00
N VAL A 18 120.10 -17.93 78.28
CA VAL A 18 118.73 -17.93 78.84
C VAL A 18 118.08 -16.55 78.75
N LEU A 19 118.83 -15.47 79.01
CA LEU A 19 118.37 -14.08 78.90
C LEU A 19 117.94 -13.72 77.47
N TYR A 20 118.58 -14.27 76.45
CA TYR A 20 118.22 -14.04 75.05
C TYR A 20 117.21 -15.05 74.48
N LEU A 21 117.24 -16.32 74.92
CA LEU A 21 116.32 -17.36 74.44
C LEU A 21 114.88 -17.09 74.85
N LYS A 22 114.62 -16.68 76.09
CA LYS A 22 113.26 -16.45 76.58
C LYS A 22 112.50 -15.34 75.83
N PRO A 23 113.11 -14.18 75.51
CA PRO A 23 112.52 -13.20 74.59
C PRO A 23 112.28 -13.76 73.19
N ILE A 24 113.20 -14.57 72.65
CA ILE A 24 113.06 -15.18 71.32
C ILE A 24 111.87 -16.15 71.29
N GLU A 25 111.74 -17.03 72.28
CA GLU A 25 110.62 -17.96 72.42
C GLU A 25 109.27 -17.23 72.55
N ASN A 26 109.21 -16.18 73.37
CA ASN A 26 108.01 -15.35 73.49
C ASN A 26 107.64 -14.65 72.17
N LEU A 27 108.64 -14.13 71.43
CA LEU A 27 108.41 -13.54 70.10
C LEU A 27 107.97 -14.60 69.07
N GLN A 28 108.50 -15.82 69.13
CA GLN A 28 108.07 -16.94 68.28
C GLN A 28 106.63 -17.37 68.58
N GLU A 29 106.25 -17.42 69.86
CA GLU A 29 104.89 -17.72 70.28
C GLU A 29 103.91 -16.62 69.83
N GLN A 30 104.27 -15.36 70.01
CA GLN A 30 103.49 -14.23 69.49
C GLN A 30 103.34 -14.26 67.97
N LEU A 31 104.41 -14.60 67.23
CA LEU A 31 104.36 -14.75 65.78
C LEU A 31 103.39 -15.87 65.39
N LYS A 32 103.46 -17.02 66.06
CA LYS A 32 102.57 -18.16 65.83
C LYS A 32 101.10 -17.82 66.09
N ASP A 33 100.81 -17.04 67.13
CA ASP A 33 99.46 -16.58 67.40
C ASP A 33 98.99 -15.51 66.42
N LYS A 34 99.89 -14.65 65.92
CA LYS A 34 99.59 -13.73 64.82
C LYS A 34 99.30 -14.47 63.52
N ASP A 35 100.02 -15.56 63.22
CA ASP A 35 99.75 -16.40 62.05
C ASP A 35 98.39 -17.09 62.14
N LYS A 36 97.99 -17.58 63.32
CA LYS A 36 96.64 -18.11 63.55
C LYS A 36 95.58 -17.03 63.35
N GLN A 37 95.78 -15.84 63.93
CA GLN A 37 94.87 -14.70 63.74
C GLN A 37 94.74 -14.32 62.26
N LEU A 38 95.87 -14.29 61.53
CA LEU A 38 95.90 -14.01 60.10
C LEU A 38 95.12 -15.06 59.30
N ASN A 39 95.28 -16.35 59.63
CA ASN A 39 94.55 -17.43 58.96
C ASN A 39 93.03 -17.36 59.23
N ASN A 40 92.63 -17.10 60.47
CA ASN A 40 91.22 -16.89 60.82
C ASN A 40 90.61 -15.69 60.06
N LEU A 41 91.37 -14.59 59.91
CA LEU A 41 90.94 -13.44 59.11
C LEU A 41 90.81 -13.79 57.63
N LYS A 42 91.75 -14.57 57.07
CA LYS A 42 91.66 -15.04 55.68
C LYS A 42 90.41 -15.90 55.44
N ASP A 43 90.09 -16.81 56.35
CA ASP A 43 88.90 -17.65 56.22
C ASP A 43 87.62 -16.83 56.35
N ARG A 44 87.60 -15.84 57.25
CA ARG A 44 86.49 -14.88 57.33
C ARG A 44 86.32 -14.07 56.05
N VAL A 45 87.41 -13.62 55.43
CA VAL A 45 87.37 -12.90 54.14
C VAL A 45 86.80 -13.80 53.04
N LYS A 46 87.22 -15.07 52.96
CA LYS A 46 86.66 -16.02 51.99
C LYS A 46 85.16 -16.26 52.18
N SER A 47 84.72 -16.40 53.43
CA SER A 47 83.29 -16.52 53.75
C SER A 47 82.53 -15.29 53.28
N LEU A 48 83.00 -14.09 53.61
CA LEU A 48 82.38 -12.83 53.19
C LEU A 48 82.36 -12.65 51.67
N GLN A 49 83.40 -13.10 50.96
CA GLN A 49 83.42 -13.08 49.50
C GLN A 49 82.37 -14.02 48.90
N THR A 50 82.17 -15.19 49.51
CA THR A 50 81.14 -16.14 49.10
C THR A 50 79.75 -15.56 49.35
N ASP A 51 79.52 -14.96 50.52
CA ASP A 51 78.26 -14.30 50.87
C ASP A 51 77.97 -13.10 49.94
N SER A 52 78.99 -12.33 49.58
CA SER A 52 78.88 -11.24 48.59
C SER A 52 78.46 -11.78 47.23
N SER A 53 79.14 -12.81 46.72
CA SER A 53 78.80 -13.42 45.42
C SER A 53 77.39 -14.01 45.40
N ASN A 54 76.95 -14.61 46.51
CA ASN A 54 75.58 -15.11 46.64
C ASN A 54 74.56 -13.97 46.64
N THR A 55 74.88 -12.84 47.30
CA THR A 55 74.06 -11.64 47.30
C THR A 55 73.95 -11.04 45.89
N ASP A 56 75.06 -10.94 45.16
CA ASP A 56 75.07 -10.45 43.78
C ASP A 56 74.21 -11.32 42.86
N THR A 57 74.26 -12.64 43.02
CA THR A 57 73.43 -13.59 42.26
C THR A 57 71.94 -13.44 42.60
N ALA A 58 71.61 -13.23 43.88
CA ALA A 58 70.23 -12.99 44.31
C ALA A 58 69.69 -11.66 43.76
N LEU A 59 70.51 -10.61 43.76
CA LEU A 59 70.15 -9.31 43.19
C LEU A 59 69.89 -9.41 41.69
N ALA A 60 70.78 -10.06 40.92
CA ALA A 60 70.58 -10.29 39.49
C ALA A 60 69.27 -11.04 39.19
N THR A 61 68.95 -12.07 39.99
CA THR A 61 67.70 -12.82 39.87
C THR A 61 66.47 -11.94 40.16
N LEU A 62 66.54 -11.07 41.17
CA LEU A 62 65.46 -10.14 41.49
C LEU A 62 65.29 -9.06 40.41
N GLU A 63 66.38 -8.55 39.85
CA GLU A 63 66.35 -7.58 38.74
C GLU A 63 65.70 -8.17 37.48
N GLU A 64 66.03 -9.42 37.14
CA GLU A 64 65.39 -10.13 36.03
C GLU A 64 63.89 -10.36 36.29
N ALA A 65 63.54 -10.80 37.50
CA ALA A 65 62.14 -10.98 37.89
C ALA A 65 61.35 -9.66 37.87
N LEU A 66 61.94 -8.55 38.30
CA LEU A 66 61.33 -7.23 38.23
C LEU A 66 61.14 -6.78 36.77
N SER A 67 62.17 -6.95 35.94
CA SER A 67 62.10 -6.63 34.50
C SER A 67 60.99 -7.42 33.79
N GLU A 68 60.80 -8.69 34.15
CA GLU A 68 59.72 -9.51 33.61
C GLU A 68 58.34 -9.05 34.12
N LYS A 69 58.23 -8.68 35.40
CA LYS A 69 57.00 -8.08 35.94
C LYS A 69 56.64 -6.77 35.24
N GLU A 70 57.62 -5.92 34.93
CA GLU A 70 57.41 -4.68 34.17
C GLU A 70 56.89 -4.96 32.76
N ARG A 71 57.45 -5.95 32.05
CA ARG A 71 56.95 -6.38 30.73
C ARG A 71 55.52 -6.90 30.79
N ILE A 72 55.18 -7.68 31.81
CA ILE A 72 53.81 -8.18 32.02
C ILE A 72 52.85 -7.01 32.29
N ILE A 73 53.24 -6.06 33.15
CA ILE A 73 52.44 -4.87 33.44
C ILE A 73 52.16 -4.08 32.17
N GLU A 74 53.16 -3.88 31.31
CA GLU A 74 53.00 -3.12 30.08
C GLU A 74 52.05 -3.83 29.09
N ARG A 75 52.21 -5.15 28.92
CA ARG A 75 51.28 -5.96 28.10
C ARG A 75 49.84 -5.87 28.61
N LEU A 76 49.63 -5.90 29.93
CA LEU A 76 48.29 -5.79 30.53
C LEU A 76 47.69 -4.39 30.35
N LYS A 77 48.51 -3.32 30.39
CA LYS A 77 48.05 -1.96 30.07
C LYS A 77 47.62 -1.85 28.61
N GLU A 78 48.43 -2.35 27.68
CA GLU A 78 48.10 -2.34 26.25
C GLU A 78 46.83 -3.13 25.95
N GLN A 79 46.64 -4.29 26.59
CA GLN A 79 45.40 -5.06 26.47
C GLN A 79 44.19 -4.30 27.00
N ARG A 80 44.31 -3.64 28.16
CA ARG A 80 43.24 -2.82 28.73
C ARG A 80 42.89 -1.66 27.79
N GLU A 81 43.89 -0.92 27.30
CA GLU A 81 43.69 0.21 26.40
C GLU A 81 43.08 -0.21 25.06
N ARG A 82 43.47 -1.36 24.52
CA ARG A 82 42.85 -1.93 23.34
C ARG A 82 41.38 -2.26 23.57
N GLY A 83 41.06 -2.93 24.68
CA GLY A 83 39.68 -3.25 25.04
C GLY A 83 38.83 -2.02 25.39
N ASP A 84 39.42 -0.95 25.93
CA ASP A 84 38.74 0.34 26.12
C ASP A 84 38.43 1.01 24.78
N ARG A 85 39.38 0.96 23.83
CA ARG A 85 39.21 1.51 22.48
C ARG A 85 38.12 0.77 21.69
N GLU A 86 38.16 -0.56 21.68
CA GLU A 86 37.15 -1.40 21.02
C GLU A 86 35.76 -1.16 21.60
N ARG A 87 35.63 -1.07 22.93
CA ARG A 87 34.34 -0.73 23.59
C ARG A 87 33.84 0.66 23.22
N LEU A 88 34.74 1.64 23.10
CA LEU A 88 34.37 2.99 22.68
C LEU A 88 33.87 3.00 21.23
N GLU A 89 34.56 2.32 20.33
CA GLU A 89 34.17 2.18 18.92
C GLU A 89 32.81 1.48 18.76
N GLU A 90 32.56 0.40 19.54
CA GLU A 90 31.26 -0.28 19.53
C GLU A 90 30.14 0.64 20.05
N ALA A 91 30.41 1.40 21.12
CA ALA A 91 29.46 2.38 21.66
C ALA A 91 29.15 3.51 20.68
N GLU A 92 30.15 4.02 19.95
CA GLU A 92 29.96 5.03 18.91
C GLU A 92 29.17 4.48 17.72
N SER A 93 29.42 3.23 17.31
CA SER A 93 28.64 2.55 16.28
C SER A 93 27.16 2.44 16.67
N TYR A 94 26.86 1.94 17.87
CA TYR A 94 25.47 1.87 18.36
C TYR A 94 24.83 3.25 18.50
N LYS A 95 25.58 4.27 18.90
CA LYS A 95 25.07 5.63 18.99
C LYS A 95 24.69 6.19 17.62
N LYS A 96 25.49 5.91 16.59
CA LYS A 96 25.21 6.28 15.21
C LYS A 96 23.98 5.55 14.68
N GLU A 97 23.92 4.22 14.84
CA GLU A 97 22.77 3.41 14.41
C GLU A 97 21.47 3.89 15.09
N ASN A 98 21.51 4.19 16.39
CA ASN A 98 20.36 4.73 17.10
C ASN A 98 19.91 6.10 16.56
N LYS A 99 20.85 6.94 16.10
CA LYS A 99 20.51 8.22 15.48
C LYS A 99 19.81 7.99 14.15
N ASP A 100 20.35 7.12 13.31
CA ASP A 100 19.79 6.80 11.99
C ASP A 100 18.39 6.16 12.12
N LEU A 101 18.19 5.29 13.11
CA LEU A 101 16.89 4.71 13.43
C LEU A 101 15.88 5.76 13.90
N LYS A 102 16.29 6.73 14.73
CA LYS A 102 15.42 7.85 15.16
C LYS A 102 15.00 8.73 13.99
N GLU A 103 15.92 9.08 13.10
CA GLU A 103 15.62 9.86 11.90
C GLU A 103 14.63 9.09 10.99
N LYS A 104 14.83 7.79 10.83
CA LYS A 104 13.92 6.95 10.06
C LYS A 104 12.51 6.87 10.68
N ILE A 105 12.41 6.79 12.01
CA ILE A 105 11.12 6.82 12.72
C ILE A 105 10.42 8.16 12.46
N ASN A 106 11.14 9.28 12.57
CA ASN A 106 10.56 10.60 12.34
C ASN A 106 10.06 10.76 10.89
N ASN A 107 10.80 10.27 9.91
CA ASN A 107 10.37 10.31 8.50
C ASN A 107 9.11 9.47 8.28
N LEU A 108 9.08 8.24 8.81
CA LEU A 108 7.89 7.38 8.71
C LEU A 108 6.67 7.98 9.42
N GLN A 109 6.87 8.69 10.53
CA GLN A 109 5.79 9.41 11.21
C GLN A 109 5.25 10.56 10.37
N SER A 110 6.13 11.31 9.68
CA SER A 110 5.72 12.38 8.77
C SER A 110 4.93 11.82 7.57
N GLU A 111 5.44 10.76 6.94
CA GLU A 111 4.76 10.09 5.83
C GLU A 111 3.40 9.53 6.26
N LEU A 112 3.32 8.94 7.45
CA LEU A 112 2.05 8.45 8.00
C LEU A 112 1.04 9.60 8.17
N ALA A 113 1.45 10.74 8.72
CA ALA A 113 0.59 11.90 8.89
C ALA A 113 0.09 12.46 7.55
N GLU A 114 0.95 12.52 6.53
CA GLU A 114 0.56 12.91 5.16
C GLU A 114 -0.47 11.95 4.55
N LYS A 115 -0.27 10.63 4.74
CA LYS A 115 -1.22 9.61 4.29
C LYS A 115 -2.55 9.68 5.03
N GLU A 116 -2.52 9.96 6.34
CA GLU A 116 -3.73 10.18 7.14
C GLU A 116 -4.51 11.41 6.64
N SER A 117 -3.83 12.51 6.33
CA SER A 117 -4.47 13.70 5.73
C SER A 117 -5.10 13.37 4.37
N SER A 118 -4.34 12.72 3.49
CA SER A 118 -4.83 12.33 2.15
C SER A 118 -6.05 11.41 2.23
N LEU A 119 -6.10 10.52 3.24
CA LEU A 119 -7.23 9.63 3.47
C LEU A 119 -8.48 10.39 3.91
N ILE A 120 -8.32 11.46 4.71
CA ILE A 120 -9.45 12.31 5.11
C ILE A 120 -10.03 13.01 3.88
N ASP A 121 -9.19 13.62 3.04
CA ASP A 121 -9.63 14.29 1.81
C ASP A 121 -10.37 13.32 0.88
N LEU A 122 -9.87 12.10 0.73
CA LEU A 122 -10.51 11.08 -0.09
C LEU A 122 -11.88 10.66 0.47
N LYS A 123 -12.02 10.56 1.80
CA LYS A 123 -13.30 10.26 2.45
C LYS A 123 -14.31 11.39 2.26
N GLU A 124 -13.87 12.64 2.31
CA GLU A 124 -14.72 13.80 2.06
C GLU A 124 -15.20 13.81 0.60
N HIS A 125 -14.29 13.57 -0.35
CA HIS A 125 -14.63 13.47 -1.76
C HIS A 125 -15.62 12.33 -2.04
N ALA A 126 -15.39 11.14 -1.46
CA ALA A 126 -16.32 10.01 -1.56
C ALA A 126 -17.71 10.33 -0.97
N SER A 127 -17.75 11.03 0.16
CA SER A 127 -19.01 11.46 0.80
C SER A 127 -19.76 12.48 -0.08
N SER A 128 -19.05 13.42 -0.69
CA SER A 128 -19.60 14.38 -1.64
C SER A 128 -20.18 13.69 -2.88
N LEU A 129 -19.45 12.74 -3.47
CA LEU A 129 -19.92 11.92 -4.59
C LEU A 129 -21.17 11.12 -4.22
N ALA A 130 -21.19 10.48 -3.05
CA ALA A 130 -22.37 9.74 -2.56
C ALA A 130 -23.59 10.67 -2.40
N SER A 131 -23.42 11.85 -1.81
CA SER A 131 -24.50 12.85 -1.69
C SER A 131 -25.03 13.30 -3.05
N ASN A 132 -24.13 13.58 -4.01
CA ASN A 132 -24.51 13.96 -5.37
C ASN A 132 -25.22 12.82 -6.11
N GLY A 133 -24.79 11.57 -5.90
CA GLY A 133 -25.47 10.37 -6.40
C GLY A 133 -26.91 10.32 -5.90
N LEU A 134 -27.14 10.47 -4.59
CA LEU A 134 -28.48 10.48 -4.01
C LEU A 134 -29.37 11.60 -4.56
N LYS A 135 -28.82 12.80 -4.78
CA LYS A 135 -29.56 13.91 -5.41
C LYS A 135 -29.97 13.57 -6.85
N LYS A 136 -29.06 13.00 -7.63
CA LYS A 136 -29.35 12.56 -9.01
C LYS A 136 -30.42 11.47 -9.02
N ASP A 137 -30.31 10.48 -8.15
CA ASP A 137 -31.30 9.41 -8.00
C ASP A 137 -32.68 9.95 -7.62
N SER A 138 -32.75 10.93 -6.70
CA SER A 138 -34.03 11.56 -6.35
C SER A 138 -34.65 12.30 -7.54
N LYS A 139 -33.83 12.99 -8.34
CA LYS A 139 -34.29 13.72 -9.52
C LYS A 139 -34.74 12.76 -10.62
N LEU A 140 -34.03 11.65 -10.80
CA LEU A 140 -34.37 10.60 -11.73
C LEU A 140 -35.73 9.98 -11.38
N LYS A 141 -35.95 9.62 -10.11
CA LYS A 141 -37.27 9.15 -9.64
C LYS A 141 -38.39 10.16 -9.89
N SER A 142 -38.13 11.46 -9.66
CA SER A 142 -39.13 12.50 -9.96
C SER A 142 -39.47 12.58 -11.44
N LEU A 143 -38.47 12.47 -12.33
CA LEU A 143 -38.68 12.45 -13.77
C LEU A 143 -39.39 11.19 -14.24
N GLU A 144 -39.08 10.02 -13.67
CA GLU A 144 -39.79 8.76 -13.94
C GLU A 144 -41.28 8.88 -13.59
N ILE A 145 -41.61 9.43 -12.42
CA ILE A 145 -43.00 9.68 -12.02
C ILE A 145 -43.68 10.65 -13.00
N ALA A 146 -43.00 11.73 -13.40
CA ALA A 146 -43.54 12.70 -14.34
C ALA A 146 -43.79 12.10 -15.74
N ILE A 147 -42.89 11.23 -16.21
CA ILE A 147 -43.06 10.49 -17.47
C ILE A 147 -44.29 9.58 -17.37
N GLU A 148 -44.46 8.86 -16.26
CA GLU A 148 -45.61 7.97 -16.09
C GLU A 148 -46.93 8.74 -16.05
N GLN A 149 -46.97 9.88 -15.36
CA GLN A 149 -48.13 10.79 -15.38
C GLN A 149 -48.44 11.28 -16.80
N LYS A 150 -47.41 11.64 -17.59
CA LYS A 150 -47.60 12.07 -18.98
C LYS A 150 -48.08 10.95 -19.89
N LYS A 151 -47.61 9.71 -19.68
CA LYS A 151 -48.14 8.52 -20.37
C LYS A 151 -49.62 8.30 -20.08
N GLU A 152 -50.03 8.41 -18.82
CA GLU A 152 -51.46 8.31 -18.46
C GLU A 152 -52.31 9.42 -19.12
N GLU A 153 -51.78 10.64 -19.19
CA GLU A 153 -52.43 11.76 -19.87
C GLU A 153 -52.58 11.51 -21.38
N CYS A 154 -51.52 11.05 -22.05
CA CYS A 154 -51.55 10.64 -23.45
C CYS A 154 -52.58 9.52 -23.70
N SER A 155 -52.61 8.47 -22.86
CA SER A 155 -53.59 7.39 -22.99
C SER A 155 -55.03 7.87 -22.82
N LYS A 156 -55.29 8.84 -21.93
CA LYS A 156 -56.61 9.47 -21.80
C LYS A 156 -56.98 10.26 -23.06
N LEU A 157 -56.04 11.02 -23.63
CA LEU A 157 -56.26 11.77 -24.87
C LEU A 157 -56.49 10.84 -26.06
N GLU A 158 -55.72 9.75 -26.20
CA GLU A 158 -55.94 8.72 -27.21
C GLU A 158 -57.32 8.07 -27.07
N ALA A 159 -57.76 7.76 -25.85
CA ALA A 159 -59.09 7.22 -25.61
C ALA A 159 -60.21 8.22 -25.95
N GLN A 160 -59.99 9.52 -25.71
CA GLN A 160 -60.93 10.57 -26.12
C GLN A 160 -60.97 10.71 -27.65
N LEU A 161 -59.81 10.70 -28.31
CA LEU A 161 -59.69 10.74 -29.76
C LEU A 161 -60.43 9.56 -30.40
N LYS A 162 -60.22 8.35 -29.88
CA LYS A 162 -60.92 7.15 -30.36
C LYS A 162 -62.44 7.28 -30.23
N LYS A 163 -62.94 7.75 -29.08
CA LYS A 163 -64.38 7.98 -28.90
C LYS A 163 -64.95 9.02 -29.85
N ALA A 164 -64.20 10.10 -30.12
CA ALA A 164 -64.61 11.11 -31.08
C ALA A 164 -64.69 10.52 -32.49
N HIS A 165 -63.69 9.72 -32.88
CA HIS A 165 -63.67 9.02 -34.15
C HIS A 165 -64.83 8.01 -34.29
N ASP A 166 -65.06 7.17 -33.28
CA ASP A 166 -66.19 6.22 -33.27
C ASP A 166 -67.55 6.95 -33.36
N ALA A 167 -67.68 8.12 -32.73
CA ALA A 167 -68.90 8.94 -32.80
C ALA A 167 -69.11 9.57 -34.19
N GLU A 168 -68.02 9.99 -34.84
CA GLU A 168 -68.04 10.49 -36.22
C GLU A 168 -68.42 9.38 -37.22
N GLU A 169 -67.82 8.19 -37.10
CA GLU A 169 -68.20 7.02 -37.91
C GLU A 169 -69.68 6.65 -37.71
N ALA A 170 -70.17 6.65 -36.47
CA ALA A 170 -71.58 6.38 -36.17
C ALA A 170 -72.52 7.42 -36.78
N ALA A 171 -72.11 8.71 -36.80
CA ALA A 171 -72.86 9.76 -37.47
C ALA A 171 -72.91 9.55 -39.00
N HIS A 172 -71.81 9.09 -39.59
CA HIS A 172 -71.72 8.75 -41.02
C HIS A 172 -72.58 7.55 -41.42
N LEU A 173 -72.71 6.56 -40.52
CA LEU A 173 -73.51 5.35 -40.73
C LEU A 173 -75.01 5.56 -40.45
N ASN A 174 -75.44 6.77 -40.07
CA ASN A 174 -76.84 7.06 -39.79
C ASN A 174 -77.69 7.03 -41.08
N PRO A 175 -78.57 6.04 -41.27
CA PRO A 175 -79.33 5.87 -42.51
C PRO A 175 -80.38 6.97 -42.70
N GLU A 176 -80.86 7.61 -41.64
CA GLU A 176 -81.80 8.75 -41.72
C GLU A 176 -81.17 9.98 -42.37
N LEU A 177 -79.88 10.26 -42.06
CA LEU A 177 -79.15 11.34 -42.71
C LEU A 177 -78.87 11.01 -44.18
N GLY A 178 -78.47 9.77 -44.46
CA GLY A 178 -78.29 9.29 -45.84
C GLY A 178 -79.59 9.27 -46.66
N GLU A 179 -80.74 9.00 -46.05
CA GLU A 179 -82.06 9.10 -46.68
C GLU A 179 -82.48 10.54 -46.92
N LYS A 180 -82.29 11.44 -45.93
CA LYS A 180 -82.52 12.87 -46.13
C LYS A 180 -81.64 13.45 -47.23
N MET A 181 -80.37 13.06 -47.28
CA MET A 181 -79.44 13.52 -48.31
C MET A 181 -79.88 13.02 -49.69
N ARG A 182 -80.24 11.74 -49.83
CA ARG A 182 -80.84 11.20 -51.07
C ARG A 182 -82.17 11.84 -51.46
N GLN A 183 -82.99 12.22 -50.49
CA GLN A 183 -84.24 12.93 -50.73
C GLN A 183 -83.98 14.36 -51.22
N LEU A 184 -83.05 15.08 -50.59
CA LEU A 184 -82.62 16.41 -51.04
C LEU A 184 -82.00 16.36 -52.43
N GLU A 185 -81.22 15.33 -52.76
CA GLU A 185 -80.70 15.11 -54.11
C GLU A 185 -81.82 14.93 -55.15
N LYS A 186 -82.85 14.14 -54.82
CA LYS A 186 -84.04 13.99 -55.68
C LYS A 186 -84.80 15.30 -55.85
N ASP A 187 -85.01 16.05 -54.77
CA ASP A 187 -85.70 17.33 -54.82
C ASP A 187 -84.92 18.35 -55.66
N VAL A 188 -83.59 18.42 -55.51
CA VAL A 188 -82.71 19.24 -56.35
C VAL A 188 -82.79 18.84 -57.82
N ALA A 189 -82.78 17.53 -58.12
CA ALA A 189 -82.94 17.05 -59.49
C ALA A 189 -84.30 17.42 -60.08
N TYR A 190 -85.38 17.25 -59.31
CA TYR A 190 -86.74 17.63 -59.69
C TYR A 190 -86.87 19.13 -59.98
N TYR A 191 -86.37 19.99 -59.09
CA TYR A 191 -86.42 21.44 -59.29
C TYR A 191 -85.55 21.90 -60.48
N LYS A 192 -84.42 21.24 -60.75
CA LYS A 192 -83.63 21.48 -61.97
C LYS A 192 -84.43 21.13 -63.23
N GLU A 193 -85.15 20.01 -63.25
CA GLU A 193 -85.98 19.61 -64.38
C GLU A 193 -87.16 20.56 -64.60
N GLU A 194 -87.89 20.92 -63.55
CA GLU A 194 -89.00 21.88 -63.62
C GLU A 194 -88.55 23.29 -64.02
N SER A 195 -87.40 23.73 -63.52
CA SER A 195 -86.77 24.96 -64.00
C SER A 195 -86.42 24.87 -65.49
N GLY A 196 -85.94 23.72 -65.97
CA GLY A 196 -85.64 23.48 -67.37
C GLY A 196 -86.88 23.53 -68.26
N LYS A 197 -87.99 22.91 -67.84
CA LYS A 197 -89.29 22.98 -68.53
C LYS A 197 -89.84 24.41 -68.58
N SER A 198 -89.77 25.11 -67.45
CA SER A 198 -90.18 26.52 -67.37
C SER A 198 -89.34 27.40 -68.28
N GLN A 199 -88.02 27.17 -68.34
CA GLN A 199 -87.12 27.88 -69.25
C GLN A 199 -87.46 27.60 -70.73
N ALA A 200 -87.77 26.35 -71.08
CA ALA A 200 -88.17 25.99 -72.44
C ALA A 200 -89.50 26.65 -72.86
N GLU A 201 -90.46 26.77 -71.94
CA GLU A 201 -91.72 27.49 -72.22
C GLU A 201 -91.48 29.00 -72.35
N VAL A 202 -90.59 29.58 -71.55
CA VAL A 202 -90.14 30.98 -71.71
C VAL A 202 -89.53 31.17 -73.11
N ASP A 203 -88.65 30.27 -73.54
CA ASP A 203 -88.01 30.36 -74.86
C ASP A 203 -89.03 30.26 -76.00
N ARG A 204 -90.03 29.38 -75.88
CA ARG A 204 -91.14 29.25 -76.83
C ARG A 204 -92.00 30.52 -76.90
N LEU A 205 -92.34 31.10 -75.75
CA LEU A 205 -93.10 32.36 -75.69
C LEU A 205 -92.30 33.51 -76.30
N LEU A 206 -90.98 33.56 -76.08
CA LEU A 206 -90.08 34.53 -76.72
C LEU A 206 -90.02 34.34 -78.25
N GLU A 207 -90.08 33.11 -78.74
CA GLU A 207 -90.12 32.82 -80.18
C GLU A 207 -91.44 33.31 -80.81
N ILE A 208 -92.58 33.02 -80.19
CA ILE A 208 -93.88 33.56 -80.61
C ILE A 208 -93.87 35.10 -80.56
N LEU A 209 -93.29 35.70 -79.51
CA LEU A 209 -93.19 37.15 -79.39
C LEU A 209 -92.36 37.75 -80.55
N LYS A 210 -91.24 37.11 -80.91
CA LYS A 210 -90.44 37.51 -82.07
C LYS A 210 -91.22 37.38 -83.37
N GLU A 211 -91.95 36.28 -83.58
CA GLU A 211 -92.80 36.10 -84.76
C GLU A 211 -93.86 37.20 -84.86
N VAL A 212 -94.56 37.50 -83.77
CA VAL A 212 -95.55 38.59 -83.70
C VAL A 212 -94.89 39.96 -83.94
N GLU A 213 -93.70 40.20 -83.39
CA GLU A 213 -92.94 41.43 -83.62
C GLU A 213 -92.48 41.54 -85.08
N THR A 214 -92.10 40.43 -85.73
CA THR A 214 -91.79 40.40 -87.16
C THR A 214 -93.01 40.63 -88.02
N GLU A 215 -94.15 40.00 -87.73
CA GLU A 215 -95.42 40.26 -88.42
C GLU A 215 -95.86 41.72 -88.25
N LYS A 216 -95.72 42.27 -87.04
CA LYS A 216 -95.98 43.70 -86.78
C LYS A 216 -95.05 44.56 -87.63
N ASN A 217 -93.76 44.27 -87.65
CA ASN A 217 -92.79 45.01 -88.48
C ASN A 217 -93.09 44.88 -89.98
N GLU A 218 -93.62 43.75 -90.45
CA GLU A 218 -94.10 43.58 -91.83
C GLU A 218 -95.37 44.38 -92.10
N ARG A 219 -96.30 44.43 -91.14
CA ARG A 219 -97.48 45.32 -91.20
C ARG A 219 -97.06 46.78 -91.17
N ASP A 220 -96.11 47.18 -90.33
CA ASP A 220 -95.54 48.53 -90.27
C ASP A 220 -94.79 48.87 -91.57
N LYS A 221 -94.10 47.91 -92.20
CA LYS A 221 -93.54 48.09 -93.56
C LYS A 221 -94.64 48.27 -94.60
N LYS A 222 -95.76 47.55 -94.48
CA LYS A 222 -96.91 47.68 -95.38
C LYS A 222 -97.67 48.98 -95.18
N ILE A 223 -97.76 49.46 -93.93
CA ILE A 223 -98.24 50.80 -93.58
C ILE A 223 -97.29 51.85 -94.15
N ALA A 224 -95.99 51.72 -93.96
CA ALA A 224 -94.99 52.60 -94.55
C ALA A 224 -95.04 52.56 -96.10
N GLU A 225 -95.38 51.43 -96.71
CA GLU A 225 -95.57 51.28 -98.16
C GLU A 225 -96.88 51.93 -98.65
N LEU A 226 -97.96 51.89 -97.86
CA LEU A 226 -99.21 52.61 -98.11
C LEU A 226 -99.08 54.13 -97.87
N GLU A 227 -98.36 54.55 -96.83
CA GLU A 227 -97.99 55.95 -96.56
C GLU A 227 -97.03 56.47 -97.64
N ARG A 228 -96.16 55.61 -98.18
CA ARG A 228 -95.30 55.91 -99.33
C ARG A 228 -96.07 55.96 -100.65
N GLN A 229 -97.14 55.18 -100.85
CA GLN A 229 -98.08 55.38 -101.96
C GLN A 229 -98.85 56.72 -101.87
N VAL A 230 -99.06 57.25 -100.67
CA VAL A 230 -99.65 58.60 -100.45
C VAL A 230 -98.60 59.71 -100.60
N LYS A 231 -97.31 59.43 -100.38
CA LYS A 231 -96.20 60.41 -100.51
C LYS A 231 -95.54 60.43 -101.91
N ASP A 232 -95.55 59.32 -102.66
CA ASP A 232 -94.95 59.15 -104.00
C ASP A 232 -95.90 59.47 -105.20
N GLN A 233 -96.99 60.21 -104.97
CA GLN A 233 -97.61 61.08 -106.01
C GLN A 233 -97.20 62.56 -105.88
N ASN A 234 -96.37 62.93 -104.87
CA ASN A 234 -96.00 64.31 -104.58
C ASN A 234 -94.52 64.64 -104.87
N LYS A 235 -94.15 64.48 -106.15
CA LYS A 235 -92.95 64.98 -106.86
C LYS A 235 -91.65 64.19 -106.71
N LYS A 236 -91.33 63.50 -107.81
CA LYS A 236 -90.02 63.41 -108.49
C LYS A 236 -88.89 64.18 -107.80
N VAL A 237 -87.85 63.47 -107.36
CA VAL A 237 -86.41 63.70 -107.58
C VAL A 237 -85.61 62.99 -106.47
N ALA A 238 -84.52 62.33 -106.90
CA ALA A 238 -83.41 61.76 -106.13
C ALA A 238 -83.53 60.30 -105.63
N ASN A 239 -83.10 59.40 -106.53
CA ASN A 239 -82.17 58.26 -106.33
C ASN A 239 -81.61 58.07 -104.89
N LEU A 240 -81.64 56.86 -104.30
CA LEU A 240 -80.70 55.71 -104.48
C LEU A 240 -79.23 56.16 -104.39
N LYS A 241 -78.30 55.58 -103.63
CA LYS A 241 -78.03 54.26 -103.01
C LYS A 241 -76.75 54.50 -102.14
N HIS A 242 -76.41 53.73 -101.10
CA HIS A 242 -75.80 52.39 -101.16
C HIS A 242 -75.59 51.92 -99.69
N LYS A 243 -76.05 50.74 -99.22
CA LYS A 243 -75.53 49.36 -99.43
C LYS A 243 -74.16 49.19 -98.73
N GLU A 244 -73.84 48.16 -97.93
CA GLU A 244 -73.87 46.70 -98.18
C GLU A 244 -73.77 45.94 -96.82
N GLN A 245 -74.59 44.91 -96.54
CA GLN A 245 -74.51 43.51 -96.98
C GLN A 245 -73.69 42.67 -95.98
N MET A 246 -74.32 41.86 -95.12
CA MET A 246 -74.61 40.43 -95.33
C MET A 246 -73.43 39.64 -95.92
N GLU A 247 -73.00 38.60 -95.21
CA GLU A 247 -73.06 37.18 -95.62
C GLU A 247 -72.53 36.40 -94.39
N LYS A 248 -73.37 35.67 -93.66
CA LYS A 248 -73.82 34.28 -93.89
C LYS A 248 -72.79 33.19 -93.53
N LYS A 249 -73.20 32.47 -92.47
CA LYS A 249 -73.55 31.04 -92.47
C LYS A 249 -72.43 30.00 -92.18
N LYS A 250 -72.75 29.23 -91.13
CA LYS A 250 -72.77 27.75 -91.05
C LYS A 250 -71.54 27.05 -90.45
N ASN A 251 -71.73 26.51 -89.24
CA ASN A 251 -71.47 25.12 -88.79
C ASN A 251 -71.56 25.11 -87.25
N ALA A 252 -72.53 24.42 -86.63
CA ALA A 252 -72.44 23.00 -86.27
C ALA A 252 -71.12 22.64 -85.58
N GLN A 253 -71.22 22.31 -84.27
CA GLN A 253 -70.22 21.61 -83.43
C GLN A 253 -69.14 22.42 -82.68
N LEU A 254 -69.45 23.56 -82.04
CA LEU A 254 -68.42 24.29 -81.25
C LEU A 254 -68.89 24.92 -79.93
N LEU A 255 -69.76 24.27 -79.16
CA LEU A 255 -69.95 24.65 -77.75
C LEU A 255 -70.04 23.49 -76.74
N GLU A 256 -69.90 22.24 -77.19
CA GLU A 256 -69.98 21.05 -76.33
C GLU A 256 -68.65 20.28 -76.20
N GLU A 257 -67.62 20.63 -76.99
CA GLU A 257 -66.25 20.14 -76.84
C GLU A 257 -65.34 21.08 -76.01
N ALA A 258 -65.83 22.24 -75.59
CA ALA A 258 -65.10 23.16 -74.71
C ALA A 258 -65.24 22.77 -73.22
N ARG A 259 -66.44 22.37 -72.76
CA ARG A 259 -66.66 21.98 -71.36
C ARG A 259 -66.05 20.63 -70.96
N LYS A 260 -65.95 19.66 -71.89
CA LYS A 260 -65.30 18.34 -71.62
C LYS A 260 -63.76 18.34 -71.72
N ARG A 261 -63.15 19.42 -72.25
CA ARG A 261 -61.70 19.67 -72.11
C ARG A 261 -61.36 20.53 -70.89
N GLU A 262 -62.29 21.35 -70.41
CA GLU A 262 -62.13 22.14 -69.18
C GLU A 262 -62.14 21.26 -67.92
N ASP A 263 -63.06 20.29 -67.82
CA ASP A 263 -63.12 19.36 -66.67
C ASP A 263 -61.89 18.41 -66.60
N ASN A 264 -61.41 17.89 -67.74
CA ASN A 264 -60.20 17.03 -67.79
C ASN A 264 -58.88 17.78 -67.55
N LEU A 265 -58.81 19.08 -67.88
CA LEU A 265 -57.64 19.93 -67.56
C LEU A 265 -57.64 20.32 -66.08
N THR A 266 -58.82 20.46 -65.46
CA THR A 266 -58.97 20.81 -64.04
C THR A 266 -58.65 19.61 -63.15
N ASP A 267 -59.14 18.41 -63.49
CA ASP A 267 -58.80 17.17 -62.77
C ASP A 267 -57.30 16.82 -62.88
N ASN A 268 -56.70 16.98 -64.07
CA ASN A 268 -55.27 16.73 -64.25
C ASN A 268 -54.40 17.81 -63.58
N SER A 269 -54.91 19.05 -63.45
CA SER A 269 -54.26 20.12 -62.67
C SER A 269 -54.36 19.87 -61.17
N GLN A 270 -55.51 19.40 -60.66
CA GLN A 270 -55.68 19.03 -59.25
C GLN A 270 -54.84 17.83 -58.86
N GLN A 271 -54.78 16.77 -59.69
CA GLN A 271 -53.86 15.65 -59.45
C GLN A 271 -52.38 16.07 -59.45
N MET A 272 -52.03 17.07 -60.26
CA MET A 272 -50.66 17.57 -60.32
C MET A 272 -50.35 18.49 -59.12
N GLU A 273 -51.31 19.29 -58.65
CA GLU A 273 -51.21 20.05 -57.39
C GLU A 273 -51.11 19.13 -56.17
N GLU A 274 -51.95 18.09 -56.07
CA GLU A 274 -51.86 17.09 -54.99
C GLU A 274 -50.53 16.33 -55.03
N SER A 275 -50.03 15.98 -56.23
CA SER A 275 -48.72 15.33 -56.38
C SER A 275 -47.56 16.25 -55.99
N VAL A 276 -47.68 17.56 -56.22
CA VAL A 276 -46.68 18.55 -55.79
C VAL A 276 -46.73 18.73 -54.28
N GLN A 277 -47.93 18.88 -53.68
CA GLN A 277 -48.09 18.95 -52.23
C GLN A 277 -47.53 17.72 -51.50
N GLN A 278 -47.82 16.51 -51.98
CA GLN A 278 -47.24 15.29 -51.41
C GLN A 278 -45.71 15.24 -51.53
N LYS A 279 -45.15 15.78 -52.61
CA LYS A 279 -43.69 15.88 -52.76
C LYS A 279 -43.10 16.93 -51.83
N ASP A 280 -43.78 18.05 -51.62
CA ASP A 280 -43.37 19.09 -50.70
C ASP A 280 -43.42 18.60 -49.24
N GLU A 281 -44.50 17.91 -48.83
CA GLU A 281 -44.60 17.23 -47.53
C GLU A 281 -43.47 16.21 -47.35
N ARG A 282 -43.20 15.41 -48.39
CA ARG A 282 -42.11 14.43 -48.37
C ARG A 282 -40.73 15.07 -48.27
N ILE A 283 -40.54 16.23 -48.89
CA ILE A 283 -39.29 17.00 -48.79
C ILE A 283 -39.14 17.55 -47.36
N GLU A 284 -40.22 18.09 -46.78
CA GLU A 284 -40.22 18.63 -45.43
C GLU A 284 -39.89 17.56 -44.38
N GLU A 285 -40.48 16.35 -44.49
CA GLU A 285 -40.12 15.19 -43.65
C GLU A 285 -38.63 14.81 -43.77
N LEU A 286 -38.09 14.80 -44.98
CA LEU A 286 -36.68 14.46 -45.22
C LEU A 286 -35.73 15.52 -44.68
N GLU A 287 -36.11 16.80 -44.78
CA GLU A 287 -35.36 17.90 -44.18
C GLU A 287 -35.39 17.84 -42.65
N GLU A 288 -36.52 17.49 -42.06
CA GLU A 288 -36.64 17.31 -40.61
C GLU A 288 -35.80 16.12 -40.12
N ALA A 289 -35.88 14.97 -40.78
CA ALA A 289 -35.02 13.82 -40.50
C ALA A 289 -33.52 14.14 -40.66
N LEU A 290 -33.16 14.98 -41.63
CA LEU A 290 -31.78 15.43 -41.80
C LEU A 290 -31.33 16.36 -40.66
N ARG A 291 -32.19 17.29 -40.23
CA ARG A 291 -31.92 18.17 -39.08
C ARG A 291 -31.70 17.34 -37.81
N GLU A 292 -32.56 16.35 -37.56
CA GLU A 292 -32.40 15.42 -36.43
C GLU A 292 -31.12 14.58 -36.54
N SER A 293 -30.80 14.04 -37.72
CA SER A 293 -29.57 13.27 -37.97
C SER A 293 -28.32 14.10 -37.66
N VAL A 294 -28.29 15.36 -38.09
CA VAL A 294 -27.17 16.27 -37.82
C VAL A 294 -27.08 16.57 -36.33
N GLN A 295 -28.21 16.84 -35.67
CA GLN A 295 -28.24 17.10 -34.23
C GLN A 295 -27.74 15.89 -33.42
N ILE A 296 -28.22 14.69 -33.71
CA ILE A 296 -27.77 13.44 -33.06
C ILE A 296 -26.27 13.24 -33.27
N THR A 297 -25.75 13.53 -34.47
CA THR A 297 -24.31 13.41 -34.76
C THR A 297 -23.49 14.38 -33.92
N ALA A 298 -23.91 15.65 -33.82
CA ALA A 298 -23.24 16.65 -33.00
C ALA A 298 -23.26 16.29 -31.50
N GLU A 299 -24.41 15.84 -30.99
CA GLU A 299 -24.54 15.38 -29.60
C GLU A 299 -23.63 14.17 -29.32
N ARG A 300 -23.55 13.22 -30.26
CA ARG A 300 -22.67 12.06 -30.16
C ARG A 300 -21.20 12.46 -30.11
N GLU A 301 -20.76 13.40 -30.96
CA GLU A 301 -19.37 13.88 -30.97
C GLU A 301 -18.97 14.53 -29.64
N VAL A 302 -19.87 15.32 -29.04
CA VAL A 302 -19.64 15.94 -27.72
C VAL A 302 -19.50 14.88 -26.63
N ILE A 303 -20.37 13.86 -26.63
CA ILE A 303 -20.28 12.75 -25.68
C ILE A 303 -18.97 11.98 -25.87
N LEU A 304 -18.55 11.74 -27.12
CA LEU A 304 -17.32 11.02 -27.44
C LEU A 304 -16.08 11.79 -26.94
N ALA A 305 -16.03 13.10 -27.14
CA ALA A 305 -14.95 13.95 -26.61
C ALA A 305 -14.95 13.97 -25.06
N GLN A 306 -16.13 14.00 -24.44
CA GLN A 306 -16.26 13.93 -22.99
C GLN A 306 -15.83 12.56 -22.43
N GLU A 307 -16.16 11.47 -23.11
CA GLU A 307 -15.68 10.13 -22.76
C GLU A 307 -14.16 10.03 -22.92
N GLU A 308 -13.60 10.56 -24.00
CA GLU A 308 -12.17 10.48 -24.28
C GLU A 308 -11.33 11.23 -23.23
N THR A 309 -11.80 12.40 -22.80
CA THR A 309 -11.17 13.14 -21.69
C THR A 309 -11.31 12.41 -20.35
N SER A 310 -12.47 11.80 -20.08
CA SER A 310 -12.71 11.02 -18.87
C SER A 310 -11.84 9.75 -18.83
N ARG A 311 -11.71 9.06 -19.97
CA ARG A 311 -10.84 7.90 -20.15
C ARG A 311 -9.37 8.27 -19.97
N SER A 312 -8.91 9.35 -20.60
CA SER A 312 -7.53 9.82 -20.44
C SER A 312 -7.19 10.18 -18.99
N SER A 313 -8.13 10.79 -18.26
CA SER A 313 -7.97 11.06 -16.83
C SER A 313 -7.87 9.77 -16.01
N ALA A 314 -8.74 8.79 -16.28
CA ALA A 314 -8.72 7.49 -15.60
C ALA A 314 -7.43 6.70 -15.90
N GLU A 315 -6.91 6.75 -17.12
CA GLU A 315 -5.64 6.13 -17.51
C GLU A 315 -4.46 6.72 -16.71
N LYS A 316 -4.40 8.05 -16.55
CA LYS A 316 -3.37 8.70 -15.73
C LYS A 316 -3.46 8.29 -14.26
N GLN A 317 -4.67 8.24 -13.70
CA GLN A 317 -4.87 7.78 -12.32
C GLN A 317 -4.43 6.32 -12.13
N LEU A 318 -4.67 5.46 -13.12
CA LEU A 318 -4.21 4.07 -13.09
C LEU A 318 -2.67 4.01 -13.10
N GLU A 319 -2.02 4.79 -13.95
CA GLU A 319 -0.56 4.84 -14.06
C GLU A 319 0.10 5.31 -12.75
N GLU A 320 -0.45 6.35 -12.11
CA GLU A 320 0.01 6.82 -10.79
C GLU A 320 -0.20 5.77 -9.69
N LEU A 321 -1.33 5.06 -9.69
CA LEU A 321 -1.60 3.97 -8.75
C LEU A 321 -0.64 2.80 -8.96
N MET A 322 -0.34 2.43 -10.20
CA MET A 322 0.64 1.39 -10.51
C MET A 322 2.05 1.79 -10.04
N ALA A 323 2.47 3.04 -10.27
CA ALA A 323 3.75 3.55 -9.80
C ALA A 323 3.83 3.53 -8.26
N THR A 324 2.76 3.93 -7.59
CA THR A 324 2.67 3.88 -6.13
C THR A 324 2.74 2.45 -5.61
N LEU A 325 2.02 1.52 -6.24
CA LEU A 325 2.04 0.09 -5.89
C LEU A 325 3.45 -0.48 -6.01
N GLU A 326 4.16 -0.18 -7.10
CA GLU A 326 5.53 -0.65 -7.32
C GLU A 326 6.49 -0.09 -6.27
N LYS A 327 6.37 1.19 -5.92
CA LYS A 327 7.16 1.79 -4.82
C LYS A 327 6.90 1.09 -3.48
N THR A 328 5.63 0.82 -3.17
CA THR A 328 5.25 0.13 -1.93
C THR A 328 5.79 -1.30 -1.89
N ARG A 329 5.84 -1.97 -3.04
CA ARG A 329 6.43 -3.31 -3.19
C ARG A 329 7.95 -3.29 -2.93
N GLN A 330 8.67 -2.31 -3.47
CA GLN A 330 10.11 -2.15 -3.22
C GLN A 330 10.42 -1.86 -1.75
N GLU A 331 9.60 -1.03 -1.09
CA GLU A 331 9.71 -0.77 0.35
C GLU A 331 9.45 -2.04 1.18
N LEU A 332 8.48 -2.87 0.78
CA LEU A 332 8.23 -4.16 1.43
C LEU A 332 9.43 -5.11 1.29
N ASP A 333 10.05 -5.18 0.12
CA ASP A 333 11.22 -6.05 -0.07
C ASP A 333 12.45 -5.52 0.69
N SER A 334 12.63 -4.20 0.77
CA SER A 334 13.65 -3.57 1.61
C SER A 334 13.45 -3.85 3.11
N THR A 335 12.21 -3.80 3.58
CA THR A 335 11.89 -4.11 4.99
C THR A 335 12.06 -5.58 5.31
N LYS A 336 11.71 -6.50 4.40
CA LYS A 336 12.00 -7.94 4.54
C LYS A 336 13.50 -8.20 4.64
N ALA A 337 14.31 -7.60 3.76
CA ALA A 337 15.76 -7.78 3.79
C ALA A 337 16.38 -7.30 5.12
N LYS A 338 15.92 -6.14 5.63
CA LYS A 338 16.33 -5.62 6.95
C LYS A 338 15.92 -6.56 8.08
N LEU A 339 14.69 -7.08 8.06
CA LEU A 339 14.21 -8.04 9.06
C LEU A 339 15.09 -9.29 9.10
N THR A 340 15.41 -9.87 7.94
CA THR A 340 16.30 -11.04 7.86
C THR A 340 17.69 -10.75 8.42
N SER A 341 18.27 -9.59 8.08
CA SER A 341 19.57 -9.17 8.62
C SER A 341 19.53 -8.99 10.14
N THR A 342 18.48 -8.36 10.69
CA THR A 342 18.33 -8.22 12.15
C THR A 342 18.13 -9.55 12.86
N GLN A 343 17.41 -10.50 12.25
CA GLN A 343 17.23 -11.84 12.79
C GLN A 343 18.55 -12.62 12.82
N GLN A 344 19.37 -12.48 11.78
CA GLN A 344 20.70 -13.09 11.75
C GLN A 344 21.61 -12.51 12.84
N SER A 345 21.66 -11.18 12.97
CA SER A 345 22.45 -10.52 14.02
C SER A 345 22.00 -10.94 15.43
N LEU A 346 20.69 -11.10 15.65
CA LEU A 346 20.16 -11.62 16.91
C LEU A 346 20.65 -13.05 17.17
N ALA A 347 20.56 -13.95 16.19
CA ALA A 347 21.03 -15.33 16.32
C ALA A 347 22.54 -15.40 16.60
N GLU A 348 23.35 -14.54 15.97
CA GLU A 348 24.78 -14.43 16.23
C GLU A 348 25.06 -13.96 17.67
N ARG A 349 24.31 -12.97 18.16
CA ARG A 349 24.41 -12.48 19.54
C ARG A 349 23.98 -13.54 20.57
N GLU A 350 22.93 -14.30 20.29
CA GLU A 350 22.49 -15.43 21.12
C GLU A 350 23.55 -16.53 21.19
N ALA A 351 24.14 -16.89 20.05
CA ALA A 351 25.25 -17.85 19.99
C ALA A 351 26.48 -17.36 20.76
N HIS A 352 26.82 -16.06 20.63
CA HIS A 352 27.92 -15.48 21.39
C HIS A 352 27.67 -15.50 22.91
N LEU A 353 26.44 -15.18 23.34
CA LEU A 353 26.06 -15.22 24.74
C LEU A 353 26.08 -16.66 25.30
N ALA A 354 25.67 -17.65 24.50
CA ALA A 354 25.82 -19.06 24.86
C ALA A 354 27.29 -19.45 25.05
N ASN A 355 28.18 -19.03 24.15
CA ASN A 355 29.62 -19.27 24.28
C ASN A 355 30.20 -18.62 25.55
N LEU A 356 29.85 -17.36 25.85
CA LEU A 356 30.29 -16.68 27.07
C LEU A 356 29.79 -17.39 28.34
N ARG A 357 28.59 -17.98 28.32
CA ARG A 357 28.08 -18.80 29.43
C ARG A 357 28.94 -20.06 29.62
N ILE A 358 29.29 -20.75 28.53
CA ILE A 358 30.15 -21.94 28.58
C ILE A 358 31.54 -21.57 29.09
N GLU A 359 32.13 -20.49 28.58
CA GLU A 359 33.47 -20.06 28.98
C GLU A 359 33.52 -19.63 30.45
N ARG A 360 32.49 -18.91 30.93
CA ARG A 360 32.34 -18.58 32.35
C ARG A 360 32.21 -19.83 33.23
N ARG A 361 31.52 -20.87 32.76
CA ARG A 361 31.44 -22.16 33.46
C ARG A 361 32.83 -22.79 33.56
N LYS A 362 33.54 -22.90 32.43
CA LYS A 362 34.91 -23.44 32.40
C LYS A 362 35.86 -22.71 33.34
N GLN A 363 35.86 -21.38 33.33
CA GLN A 363 36.67 -20.58 34.25
C GLN A 363 36.33 -20.85 35.73
N LEU A 364 35.05 -21.04 36.05
CA LEU A 364 34.63 -21.38 37.40
C LEU A 364 35.12 -22.78 37.82
N GLU A 365 35.10 -23.75 36.90
CA GLU A 365 35.68 -25.08 37.14
C GLU A 365 37.19 -25.01 37.40
N GLU A 366 37.94 -24.28 36.57
CA GLU A 366 39.39 -24.07 36.72
C GLU A 366 39.73 -23.41 38.07
N VAL A 367 38.98 -22.39 38.50
CA VAL A 367 39.17 -21.75 39.82
C VAL A 367 38.92 -22.71 40.97
N LEU A 368 37.88 -23.54 40.86
CA LEU A 368 37.57 -24.54 41.89
C LEU A 368 38.64 -25.63 41.96
N GLU A 369 39.21 -26.03 40.82
CA GLU A 369 40.32 -26.97 40.73
C GLU A 369 41.60 -26.39 41.34
N MET A 370 42.00 -25.18 40.96
CA MET A 370 43.17 -24.50 41.55
C MET A 370 43.02 -24.36 43.07
N LYS A 371 41.82 -24.06 43.57
CA LYS A 371 41.56 -23.98 45.02
C LYS A 371 41.71 -25.34 45.70
N GLN A 372 41.32 -26.43 45.05
CA GLN A 372 41.49 -27.78 45.56
C GLN A 372 42.99 -28.15 45.62
N GLU A 373 43.74 -27.87 44.56
CA GLU A 373 45.18 -28.11 44.47
C GLU A 373 45.95 -27.31 45.54
N ALA A 374 45.63 -26.03 45.72
CA ALA A 374 46.25 -25.19 46.75
C ALA A 374 46.01 -25.74 48.17
N LEU A 375 44.80 -26.24 48.46
CA LEU A 375 44.49 -26.87 49.74
C LEU A 375 45.28 -28.18 49.93
N LEU A 376 45.38 -29.01 48.89
CA LEU A 376 46.17 -30.24 48.93
C LEU A 376 47.66 -29.96 49.14
N ALA A 377 48.22 -28.96 48.45
CA ALA A 377 49.61 -28.53 48.62
C ALA A 377 49.88 -28.04 50.05
N ALA A 378 48.98 -27.20 50.61
CA ALA A 378 49.09 -26.73 51.98
C ALA A 378 49.02 -27.88 53.00
N ILE A 379 48.14 -28.86 52.81
CA ILE A 379 48.08 -30.07 53.65
C ILE A 379 49.39 -30.84 53.59
N SER A 380 49.91 -31.07 52.37
CA SER A 380 51.17 -31.78 52.16
C SER A 380 52.36 -31.04 52.81
N GLU A 381 52.37 -29.71 52.77
CA GLU A 381 53.38 -28.89 53.45
C GLU A 381 53.30 -29.06 54.97
N LYS A 382 52.09 -29.05 55.55
CA LYS A 382 51.90 -29.32 56.98
C LYS A 382 52.36 -30.73 57.36
N ASP A 383 52.08 -31.73 56.53
CA ASP A 383 52.55 -33.11 56.76
C ASP A 383 54.09 -33.22 56.71
N ALA A 384 54.75 -32.54 55.77
CA ALA A 384 56.20 -32.49 55.69
C ALA A 384 56.82 -31.81 56.94
N ASN A 385 56.23 -30.70 57.38
CA ASN A 385 56.67 -29.98 58.59
C ASN A 385 56.47 -30.81 59.87
N ILE A 386 55.35 -31.54 59.99
CA ILE A 386 55.12 -32.47 61.10
C ILE A 386 56.18 -33.57 61.09
N ALA A 387 56.43 -34.20 59.94
CA ALA A 387 57.43 -35.27 59.81
C ALA A 387 58.84 -34.77 60.16
N LEU A 388 59.22 -33.59 59.69
CA LEU A 388 60.52 -32.99 59.99
C LEU A 388 60.67 -32.70 61.49
N LEU A 389 59.66 -32.13 62.14
CA LEU A 389 59.68 -31.88 63.58
C LEU A 389 59.66 -33.18 64.40
N GLU A 390 58.91 -34.20 63.98
CA GLU A 390 58.88 -35.50 64.65
C GLU A 390 60.22 -36.25 64.54
N LEU A 391 60.95 -36.10 63.43
CA LEU A 391 62.27 -36.71 63.21
C LEU A 391 63.41 -35.94 63.89
N SER A 392 63.32 -34.62 64.00
CA SER A 392 64.38 -33.74 64.54
C SER A 392 64.24 -33.42 66.04
N ALA A 393 63.06 -33.61 66.63
CA ALA A 393 62.80 -33.19 68.01
C ALA A 393 63.30 -34.19 69.07
N SER A 394 64.17 -33.70 69.96
CA SER A 394 64.63 -34.44 71.15
C SER A 394 63.61 -34.41 72.30
N LYS A 395 62.40 -34.99 72.18
CA LYS A 395 61.35 -35.03 73.25
C LYS A 395 61.13 -33.71 74.03
N LYS A 396 61.44 -32.54 73.45
CA LYS A 396 61.28 -31.24 74.12
C LYS A 396 59.80 -30.86 74.10
N LYS A 397 59.29 -30.33 75.22
CA LYS A 397 57.87 -29.95 75.36
C LYS A 397 57.42 -28.95 74.28
N LYS A 398 58.24 -27.94 73.99
CA LYS A 398 57.96 -26.92 72.96
C LYS A 398 57.75 -27.50 71.56
N THR A 399 58.61 -28.43 71.14
CA THR A 399 58.49 -29.09 69.83
C THR A 399 57.26 -30.01 69.75
N GLN A 400 56.83 -30.61 70.87
CA GLN A 400 55.58 -31.38 70.92
C GLN A 400 54.34 -30.48 70.80
N ASP A 401 54.34 -29.33 71.47
CA ASP A 401 53.26 -28.35 71.39
C ASP A 401 53.11 -27.79 69.94
N GLU A 402 54.22 -27.55 69.25
CA GLU A 402 54.25 -27.14 67.84
C GLU A 402 53.68 -28.23 66.90
N VAL A 403 54.05 -29.51 67.11
CA VAL A 403 53.49 -30.63 66.34
C VAL A 403 51.97 -30.75 66.55
N ILE A 404 51.48 -30.57 67.78
CA ILE A 404 50.04 -30.59 68.07
C ILE A 404 49.33 -29.41 67.37
N ALA A 405 49.94 -28.23 67.36
CA ALA A 405 49.41 -27.06 66.68
C ALA A 405 49.32 -27.29 65.16
N LEU A 406 50.37 -27.84 64.54
CA LEU A 406 50.38 -28.19 63.11
C LEU A 406 49.35 -29.25 62.75
N LYS A 407 49.17 -30.28 63.59
CA LYS A 407 48.11 -31.30 63.41
C LYS A 407 46.72 -30.68 63.41
N ARG A 408 46.44 -29.75 64.35
CA ARG A 408 45.16 -29.02 64.39
C ARG A 408 44.97 -28.12 63.17
N GLU A 409 46.02 -27.47 62.69
CA GLU A 409 45.96 -26.64 61.49
C GLU A 409 45.71 -27.49 60.23
N LYS A 410 46.37 -28.66 60.13
CA LYS A 410 46.12 -29.65 59.08
C LYS A 410 44.67 -30.12 59.07
N ASP A 411 44.13 -30.48 60.24
CA ASP A 411 42.74 -30.95 60.34
C ASP A 411 41.74 -29.89 59.85
N ARG A 412 42.03 -28.60 60.11
CA ARG A 412 41.23 -27.49 59.57
C ARG A 412 41.34 -27.40 58.04
N LEU A 413 42.53 -27.54 57.47
CA LEU A 413 42.72 -27.55 56.01
C LEU A 413 42.02 -28.75 55.35
N VAL A 414 42.06 -29.93 55.97
CA VAL A 414 41.34 -31.12 55.51
C VAL A 414 39.83 -30.92 55.54
N GLN A 415 39.29 -30.28 56.58
CA GLN A 415 37.87 -29.93 56.62
C GLN A 415 37.50 -28.92 55.51
N GLN A 416 38.35 -27.91 55.26
CA GLN A 416 38.15 -26.96 54.17
C GLN A 416 38.19 -27.65 52.80
N LEU A 417 39.08 -28.62 52.59
CA LEU A 417 39.15 -29.41 51.37
C LEU A 417 37.89 -30.25 51.14
N LYS A 418 37.36 -30.89 52.20
CA LYS A 418 36.09 -31.63 52.12
C LYS A 418 34.92 -30.72 51.75
N GLN A 419 34.82 -29.55 52.40
CA GLN A 419 33.78 -28.57 52.08
C GLN A 419 33.92 -28.05 50.66
N GLN A 420 35.14 -27.76 50.20
CA GLN A 420 35.39 -27.36 48.82
C GLN A 420 34.88 -28.44 47.88
N THR A 421 35.30 -29.69 48.08
CA THR A 421 34.97 -30.81 47.17
C THR A 421 33.45 -30.98 47.04
N GLN A 422 32.74 -30.85 48.16
CA GLN A 422 31.28 -30.87 48.18
C GLN A 422 30.67 -29.67 47.44
N ASN A 423 31.21 -28.46 47.63
CA ASN A 423 30.76 -27.26 46.90
C ASN A 423 30.99 -27.40 45.39
N ARG A 424 32.13 -27.98 44.97
CA ARG A 424 32.44 -28.24 43.56
C ARG A 424 31.44 -29.22 42.96
N MET A 425 31.16 -30.34 43.63
CA MET A 425 30.15 -31.31 43.17
C MET A 425 28.75 -30.71 43.08
N LYS A 426 28.35 -29.87 44.04
CA LYS A 426 27.03 -29.23 44.03
C LYS A 426 26.88 -28.24 42.88
N LEU A 427 27.89 -27.41 42.61
CA LEU A 427 27.90 -26.49 41.47
C LEU A 427 27.88 -27.23 40.13
N MET A 428 28.57 -28.36 40.03
CA MET A 428 28.50 -29.20 38.83
C MET A 428 27.09 -29.77 38.63
N ALA A 429 26.40 -30.18 39.69
CA ALA A 429 25.04 -30.71 39.61
C ALA A 429 24.00 -29.62 39.23
N ASP A 430 24.06 -28.45 39.85
CA ASP A 430 23.11 -27.34 39.62
C ASP A 430 23.23 -26.76 38.18
N ASN A 431 24.37 -26.94 37.50
CA ASN A 431 24.62 -26.41 36.16
C ASN A 431 24.17 -27.33 34.99
N TYR A 432 23.88 -28.62 35.24
CA TYR A 432 23.42 -29.56 34.21
C TYR A 432 21.91 -29.45 33.92
N ASP A 433 21.09 -29.02 34.89
CA ASP A 433 19.63 -28.86 34.70
C ASP A 433 19.29 -27.71 33.72
N ASP A 434 20.17 -26.72 33.58
CA ASP A 434 19.99 -25.57 32.69
C ASP A 434 20.23 -25.91 31.21
N ASP A 435 20.96 -27.00 30.90
CA ASP A 435 21.31 -27.41 29.53
C ASP A 435 20.21 -28.22 28.83
N TYR A 436 19.40 -28.97 29.59
CA TYR A 436 18.31 -29.80 29.04
C TYR A 436 17.08 -29.00 28.63
N HIS A 437 16.94 -27.76 29.08
CA HIS A 437 15.82 -26.89 28.69
C HIS A 437 16.09 -26.07 27.42
N HIS A 438 17.32 -25.99 26.93
CA HIS A 438 17.66 -25.21 25.72
C HIS A 438 18.00 -26.04 24.48
N HIS A 439 18.48 -27.29 24.63
CA HIS A 439 18.83 -28.13 23.47
C HIS A 439 17.62 -28.79 22.75
N HIS A 440 16.41 -28.76 23.32
CA HIS A 440 15.20 -29.36 22.71
C HIS A 440 14.33 -28.39 21.89
N HIS A 441 14.79 -27.16 21.61
CA HIS A 441 14.07 -26.21 20.73
C HIS A 441 14.77 -25.95 19.38
N HIS A 442 15.76 -26.78 19.02
CA HIS A 442 16.42 -26.72 17.70
C HIS A 442 16.16 -27.97 16.86
N HIS A 443 14.89 -28.33 16.67
CA HIS A 443 14.50 -29.15 15.53
C HIS A 443 13.29 -28.58 14.80
N HIS A 444 13.54 -28.20 13.54
CA HIS A 444 12.61 -27.96 12.44
C HIS A 444 11.12 -27.81 12.77
N HIS A 445 10.61 -26.58 12.66
CA HIS A 445 9.22 -26.37 12.26
C HIS A 445 9.13 -25.72 10.89
N HIS A 446 8.98 -26.59 9.88
CA HIS A 446 8.23 -26.29 8.67
C HIS A 446 6.83 -25.76 9.02
N HIS A 447 6.40 -24.76 8.25
CA HIS A 447 5.03 -24.33 7.98
C HIS A 447 3.90 -25.00 8.79
N ARG A 448 3.30 -24.26 9.73
CA ARG A 448 1.85 -24.39 9.99
C ARG A 448 1.26 -23.13 10.62
N SER A 449 0.13 -22.69 10.07
CA SER A 449 -0.70 -21.56 10.48
C SER A 449 -1.05 -21.58 11.97
N PRO A 450 -1.17 -20.43 12.67
CA PRO A 450 -1.49 -20.44 14.08
C PRO A 450 -3.01 -20.55 14.31
N ALA A 451 -3.43 -21.73 14.75
CA ALA A 451 -4.67 -21.90 15.47
C ALA A 451 -4.43 -21.65 16.97
N ARG A 452 -5.06 -20.59 17.48
CA ARG A 452 -5.72 -20.46 18.79
C ARG A 452 -5.10 -21.24 19.97
N SER A 453 -4.41 -20.54 20.87
CA SER A 453 -4.13 -21.02 22.24
C SER A 453 -4.89 -20.21 23.30
N GLN A 454 -5.21 -20.93 24.37
CA GLN A 454 -6.16 -20.63 25.42
C GLN A 454 -5.67 -19.60 26.44
N HIS A 455 -6.65 -19.05 27.15
CA HIS A 455 -6.66 -18.05 28.20
C HIS A 455 -5.49 -18.00 29.20
N SER A 456 -4.96 -16.79 29.41
CA SER A 456 -4.49 -16.33 30.72
C SER A 456 -5.42 -15.22 31.23
N ASN A 457 -6.01 -15.41 32.40
CA ASN A 457 -6.88 -14.47 33.10
C ASN A 457 -6.15 -13.16 33.41
N HIS A 458 -6.28 -12.13 32.58
CA HIS A 458 -6.12 -10.73 32.97
C HIS A 458 -7.32 -9.95 32.43
N ARG A 459 -8.06 -9.32 33.35
CA ARG A 459 -9.28 -8.55 33.09
C ARG A 459 -8.92 -7.25 32.36
N PRO A 460 -9.42 -6.97 31.14
CA PRO A 460 -9.17 -5.69 30.49
C PRO A 460 -10.16 -4.61 30.98
N SER A 461 -9.67 -3.38 31.01
CA SER A 461 -10.38 -2.13 31.36
C SER A 461 -11.55 -1.82 30.39
N PRO A 462 -12.59 -1.05 30.79
CA PRO A 462 -13.86 -0.97 30.05
C PRO A 462 -13.84 -0.26 28.68
N ASP A 463 -12.72 0.33 28.24
CA ASP A 463 -12.69 1.19 27.04
C ASP A 463 -12.35 0.48 25.71
N GLN A 464 -12.27 -0.85 25.68
CA GLN A 464 -12.02 -1.62 24.44
C GLN A 464 -13.29 -2.24 23.81
N LYS A 465 -14.39 -1.48 23.76
CA LYS A 465 -15.61 -1.89 23.03
C LYS A 465 -16.01 -0.93 21.92
N ILE A 466 -15.07 -0.58 21.05
CA ILE A 466 -15.41 -0.11 19.70
C ILE A 466 -14.96 -1.21 18.73
N ALA A 467 -15.86 -2.15 18.49
CA ALA A 467 -15.70 -3.15 17.46
C ALA A 467 -15.59 -2.45 16.10
N ASN A 468 -14.44 -2.59 15.43
CA ASN A 468 -14.18 -1.98 14.13
C ASN A 468 -15.00 -2.72 13.04
N PRO A 469 -16.06 -2.12 12.47
CA PRO A 469 -16.97 -2.80 11.53
C PRO A 469 -16.26 -3.24 10.24
N MET A 470 -15.19 -2.53 9.86
CA MET A 470 -14.39 -2.78 8.66
C MET A 470 -13.69 -4.15 8.68
N VAL A 471 -13.19 -4.58 9.83
CA VAL A 471 -12.47 -5.86 9.95
C VAL A 471 -13.44 -7.03 9.75
N ASN A 472 -14.67 -6.92 10.26
CA ASN A 472 -15.70 -7.93 10.05
C ASN A 472 -16.17 -7.98 8.58
N VAL A 473 -16.28 -6.82 7.92
CA VAL A 473 -16.63 -6.75 6.50
C VAL A 473 -15.55 -7.38 5.63
N TYR A 474 -14.27 -7.09 5.89
CA TYR A 474 -13.15 -7.68 5.16
C TYR A 474 -13.09 -9.21 5.29
N ILE A 475 -13.29 -9.74 6.51
CA ILE A 475 -13.33 -11.19 6.75
C ILE A 475 -14.54 -11.84 6.03
N TYR A 476 -15.67 -11.14 5.93
CA TYR A 476 -16.86 -11.65 5.24
C TYR A 476 -16.66 -11.71 3.72
N PHE A 477 -16.07 -10.66 3.13
CA PHE A 477 -15.73 -10.63 1.70
C PHE A 477 -14.68 -11.66 1.34
N GLN A 478 -13.64 -11.83 2.16
CA GLN A 478 -12.60 -12.84 1.92
C GLN A 478 -13.19 -14.26 1.93
N LYS A 479 -14.09 -14.56 2.86
CA LYS A 479 -14.80 -15.84 2.91
C LYS A 479 -15.73 -16.06 1.72
N ALA A 480 -16.43 -15.03 1.26
CA ALA A 480 -17.30 -15.12 0.09
C ALA A 480 -16.48 -15.38 -1.19
N PHE A 481 -15.34 -14.70 -1.35
CA PHE A 481 -14.44 -14.87 -2.48
C PHE A 481 -13.82 -16.27 -2.53
N ASP A 482 -13.37 -16.81 -1.38
CA ASP A 482 -12.83 -18.16 -1.28
C ASP A 482 -13.88 -19.25 -1.60
N ILE A 483 -15.15 -19.00 -1.28
CA ILE A 483 -16.25 -19.92 -1.63
C ILE A 483 -16.50 -19.91 -3.14
N ILE A 484 -16.55 -18.72 -3.77
CA ILE A 484 -16.77 -18.57 -5.21
C ILE A 484 -15.63 -19.23 -6.00
N LEU A 485 -14.36 -18.99 -5.61
CA LEU A 485 -13.19 -19.62 -6.24
C LEU A 485 -13.21 -21.15 -6.11
N LYS A 486 -13.61 -21.68 -4.95
CA LYS A 486 -13.77 -23.14 -4.77
C LYS A 486 -14.92 -23.71 -5.59
N GLN A 487 -15.95 -22.92 -5.84
CA GLN A 487 -17.09 -23.35 -6.65
C GLN A 487 -16.71 -23.38 -8.13
N GLU A 488 -16.03 -22.34 -8.65
CA GLU A 488 -15.48 -22.31 -10.01
C GLU A 488 -14.45 -23.41 -10.28
N GLN A 489 -13.54 -23.67 -9.35
CA GLN A 489 -12.58 -24.78 -9.50
C GLN A 489 -13.27 -26.15 -9.55
N ARG A 490 -14.39 -26.33 -8.83
CA ARG A 490 -15.19 -27.58 -8.93
C ARG A 490 -15.94 -27.69 -10.25
N THR A 491 -16.41 -26.59 -10.82
CA THR A 491 -17.08 -26.58 -12.14
C THR A 491 -16.10 -26.84 -13.29
N LEU A 492 -14.83 -26.41 -13.15
CA LEU A 492 -13.78 -26.62 -14.14
C LEU A 492 -13.21 -28.06 -14.14
N VAL A 493 -13.21 -28.75 -12.99
CA VAL A 493 -12.75 -30.15 -12.87
C VAL A 493 -13.85 -31.16 -13.25
N GLY A 494 -15.10 -30.71 -13.37
CA GLY A 494 -16.25 -31.54 -13.76
C GLY A 494 -16.66 -31.45 -15.24
N ARG A 495 -15.88 -30.76 -16.10
CA ARG A 495 -16.12 -30.69 -17.56
C ARG A 495 -15.10 -31.51 -18.34
#